data_AF-A0A1D7UUP1-F1
#
_entry.id   AF-A0A1D7UUP1-F1
#
_cell.length_a   1.000
_cell.length_b   1.000
_cell.length_c   1.000
_cell.angle_alpha   90.00
_cell.angle_beta   90.00
_cell.angle_gamma   90.00
#
_symmetry.space_group_name_H-M   'P 1'
#
loop_
_entity.id
_entity.type
_entity.pdbx_description
1 polymer ?
#
loop_
_entity_poly.entity_id
_entity_poly.type
_entity_poly.pdbx_seq_one_letter_code
_entity_poly.pdbx_strand_id
1 'polypeptide(L)'
;MGKNRILFFLLSDYRGVLFLNIVFCLLLGLSLYISVNHNLEIYSKISIFLIVFILYAQYLGLCLFCRSLLLKRVRENSGLQSETKLNLPKEKNDFVGSHIYNLRMTPHFLFNSLMTLRILMESDSENAIEYLDSLANMLRYSFRFVAQERVSLREELDFTLSYFDLIKNKAKNPFRIILKREVDVEIGEVYIPPFLIQTLVENSVKHAVMKSKQSIVIEVEIGKIRPDHIRIVVQDNGPGVAIVEDFTEGTFFYLRKRLNEICLDADLRIQSEVGNGFKAEISFYNASSEVKKKERIY
;
A
#
# COMPACT_ATOMS: atom_id res chain seq x y z
N MET A 1 -12.44 54.81 11.92
CA MET A 1 -11.89 53.43 11.84
C MET A 1 -12.90 52.32 11.44
N GLY A 2 -14.20 52.60 11.21
CA GLY A 2 -15.20 51.55 10.89
C GLY A 2 -15.48 51.24 9.40
N LYS A 3 -15.38 52.22 8.49
CA LYS A 3 -15.77 52.04 7.07
C LYS A 3 -14.88 51.06 6.29
N ASN A 4 -13.57 51.02 6.59
CA ASN A 4 -12.64 50.13 5.87
C ASN A 4 -12.80 48.66 6.28
N ARG A 5 -13.32 48.36 7.48
CA ARG A 5 -13.57 46.97 7.90
C ARG A 5 -14.73 46.33 7.15
N ILE A 6 -15.79 47.08 6.86
CA ILE A 6 -16.95 46.57 6.13
C ILE A 6 -16.58 46.32 4.66
N LEU A 7 -15.85 47.24 4.03
CA LEU A 7 -15.37 47.05 2.66
C LEU A 7 -14.38 45.87 2.55
N PHE A 8 -13.47 45.74 3.52
CA PHE A 8 -12.54 44.62 3.59
C PHE A 8 -13.28 43.29 3.83
N PHE A 9 -14.31 43.26 4.68
CA PHE A 9 -15.13 42.07 4.92
C PHE A 9 -15.96 41.68 3.69
N LEU A 10 -16.51 42.66 2.97
CA LEU A 10 -17.25 42.45 1.72
C LEU A 10 -16.36 41.88 0.59
N LEU A 11 -15.09 42.28 0.53
CA LEU A 11 -14.14 41.80 -0.47
C LEU A 11 -13.39 40.52 -0.05
N SER A 12 -13.31 40.24 1.25
CA SER A 12 -12.54 39.11 1.80
C SER A 12 -13.37 37.86 2.10
N ASP A 13 -14.68 37.99 2.32
CA ASP A 13 -15.56 36.85 2.64
C ASP A 13 -16.39 36.45 1.41
N TYR A 14 -16.53 35.13 1.18
CA TYR A 14 -17.27 34.58 0.04
C TYR A 14 -18.74 35.04 0.02
N ARG A 15 -19.31 35.29 1.21
CA ARG A 15 -20.67 35.84 1.37
C ARG A 15 -20.76 37.28 0.88
N GLY A 16 -19.73 38.08 1.15
CA GLY A 16 -19.64 39.48 0.72
C GLY A 16 -19.49 39.62 -0.78
N VAL A 17 -18.65 38.78 -1.39
CA VAL A 17 -18.48 38.71 -2.85
C VAL A 17 -19.78 38.28 -3.52
N LEU A 18 -20.49 37.30 -2.97
CA LEU A 18 -21.77 36.82 -3.52
C LEU A 18 -22.86 37.91 -3.43
N PHE A 19 -22.94 38.62 -2.31
CA PHE A 19 -23.85 39.75 -2.14
C PHE A 19 -23.58 40.87 -3.15
N LEU A 20 -22.31 41.26 -3.32
CA LEU A 20 -21.93 42.32 -4.26
C LEU A 20 -22.27 41.95 -5.71
N ASN A 21 -22.08 40.67 -6.08
CA ASN A 21 -22.44 40.15 -7.41
C ASN A 21 -23.95 40.19 -7.66
N ILE A 22 -24.78 39.81 -6.68
CA ILE A 22 -26.25 39.90 -6.80
C ILE A 22 -26.69 41.35 -7.02
N VAL A 23 -26.15 42.28 -6.23
CA VAL A 23 -26.46 43.71 -6.37
C VAL A 23 -26.06 44.23 -7.75
N PHE A 24 -24.89 43.82 -8.26
CA PHE A 24 -24.42 44.23 -9.57
C PHE A 24 -25.28 43.68 -10.72
N CYS A 25 -25.70 42.40 -10.64
CA CYS A 25 -26.63 41.81 -11.60
C CYS A 25 -27.99 42.54 -11.62
N LEU A 26 -28.51 42.95 -10.46
CA LEU A 26 -29.75 43.72 -10.37
C LEU A 26 -29.62 45.11 -11.02
N LEU A 27 -28.50 45.81 -10.79
CA LEU A 27 -28.24 47.12 -11.39
C LEU A 27 -28.10 47.03 -12.92
N LEU A 28 -27.44 45.99 -13.43
CA LEU A 28 -27.31 45.74 -14.86
C LEU A 28 -28.64 45.36 -15.52
N GLY A 29 -29.44 44.54 -14.85
CA GLY A 29 -30.80 44.20 -15.31
C GLY A 29 -31.70 45.43 -15.39
N LEU A 30 -31.61 46.33 -14.41
CA LEU A 30 -32.33 47.60 -14.42
C LEU A 30 -31.86 48.51 -15.57
N SER A 31 -30.55 48.58 -15.82
CA SER A 31 -29.97 49.35 -16.93
C SER A 31 -30.46 48.85 -18.30
N LEU A 32 -30.50 47.53 -18.50
CA LEU A 32 -31.08 46.93 -19.71
C LEU A 32 -32.57 47.26 -19.86
N TYR A 33 -33.35 47.12 -18.79
CA TYR A 33 -34.78 47.39 -18.81
C TYR A 33 -35.08 48.83 -19.25
N ILE A 34 -34.37 49.81 -18.67
CA ILE A 34 -34.49 51.23 -19.03
C ILE A 34 -34.08 51.44 -20.49
N SER A 35 -32.99 50.82 -20.94
CA SER A 35 -32.49 50.95 -22.30
C SER A 35 -33.46 50.39 -23.36
N VAL A 36 -34.11 49.25 -23.07
CA VAL A 36 -35.09 48.63 -23.97
C VAL A 36 -36.37 49.45 -24.02
N ASN A 37 -36.86 49.93 -22.87
CA ASN A 37 -38.12 50.67 -22.80
C ASN A 37 -38.08 52.04 -23.51
N HIS A 38 -36.89 52.63 -23.69
CA HIS A 38 -36.71 53.89 -24.41
C HIS A 38 -36.35 53.74 -25.90
N ASN A 39 -36.43 52.54 -26.50
CA ASN A 39 -36.12 52.26 -27.92
C ASN A 39 -34.73 52.76 -28.38
N LEU A 40 -33.76 52.73 -27.48
CA LEU A 40 -32.39 53.17 -27.75
C LEU A 40 -31.54 51.95 -28.21
N GLU A 41 -31.60 51.61 -29.50
CA GLU A 41 -30.95 50.40 -30.06
C GLU A 41 -29.44 50.31 -29.84
N ILE A 42 -28.73 51.44 -29.84
CA ILE A 42 -27.27 51.48 -29.63
C ILE A 42 -26.94 51.16 -28.16
N TYR A 43 -27.74 51.68 -27.24
CA TYR A 43 -27.52 51.50 -25.80
C TYR A 43 -27.80 50.06 -25.37
N SER A 44 -28.80 49.40 -25.97
CA SER A 44 -29.13 48.01 -25.63
C SER A 44 -28.01 47.04 -26.02
N LYS A 45 -27.36 47.22 -27.19
CA LYS A 45 -26.21 46.40 -27.61
C LYS A 45 -24.99 46.58 -26.71
N ILE A 46 -24.68 47.82 -26.33
CA ILE A 46 -23.56 48.11 -25.42
C ILE A 46 -23.83 47.52 -24.04
N SER A 47 -25.04 47.65 -23.51
CA SER A 47 -25.43 47.07 -22.22
C SER A 47 -25.36 45.54 -22.22
N ILE A 48 -25.80 44.87 -23.30
CA ILE A 48 -25.68 43.41 -23.42
C ILE A 48 -24.21 42.98 -23.45
N PHE A 49 -23.37 43.66 -24.23
CA PHE A 49 -21.94 43.36 -24.31
C PHE A 49 -21.25 43.50 -22.94
N LEU A 50 -21.53 44.57 -22.21
CA LEU A 50 -21.01 44.79 -20.86
C LEU A 50 -21.43 43.68 -19.91
N ILE A 51 -22.70 43.25 -19.96
CA ILE A 51 -23.21 42.15 -19.13
C ILE A 51 -22.49 40.84 -19.41
N VAL A 52 -22.33 40.47 -20.68
CA VAL A 52 -21.61 39.24 -21.06
C VAL A 52 -20.15 39.30 -20.59
N PHE A 53 -19.49 40.46 -20.76
CA PHE A 53 -18.11 40.66 -20.30
C PHE A 53 -17.99 40.52 -18.78
N ILE A 54 -18.93 41.08 -18.03
CA ILE A 54 -18.97 41.01 -16.56
C ILE A 54 -19.22 39.57 -16.10
N LEU A 55 -20.17 38.86 -16.69
CA LEU A 55 -20.45 37.45 -16.38
C LEU A 55 -19.23 36.57 -16.65
N TYR A 56 -18.50 36.82 -17.73
CA TYR A 56 -17.26 36.12 -18.05
C TYR A 56 -16.16 36.39 -17.02
N ALA A 57 -15.98 37.64 -16.61
CA ALA A 57 -15.01 38.01 -15.58
C ALA A 57 -15.35 37.37 -14.21
N GLN A 58 -16.63 37.30 -13.85
CA GLN A 58 -17.10 36.61 -12.65
C GLN A 58 -16.81 35.10 -12.68
N TYR A 59 -17.07 34.45 -13.82
CA TYR A 59 -16.78 33.03 -14.01
C TYR A 59 -15.27 32.74 -13.85
N LEU A 60 -14.41 33.53 -14.48
CA LEU A 60 -12.95 33.39 -14.37
C LEU A 60 -12.47 33.55 -12.91
N GLY A 61 -13.01 34.54 -12.20
CA GLY A 61 -12.72 34.77 -10.78
C GLY A 61 -13.11 33.57 -9.90
N LEU A 62 -14.29 32.98 -10.15
CA LEU A 62 -14.74 31.79 -9.44
C LEU A 62 -13.80 30.60 -9.67
N CYS A 63 -13.36 30.37 -10.91
CA CYS A 63 -12.40 29.30 -11.22
C CYS A 63 -11.07 29.47 -10.48
N LEU A 64 -10.51 30.69 -10.47
CA LEU A 64 -9.27 30.99 -9.75
C LEU A 64 -9.42 30.83 -8.25
N PHE A 65 -10.57 31.24 -7.70
CA PHE A 65 -10.90 31.06 -6.29
C PHE A 65 -11.01 29.58 -5.91
N CYS A 66 -11.75 28.78 -6.68
CA CYS A 66 -11.84 27.33 -6.47
C CYS A 66 -10.46 26.67 -6.53
N ARG A 67 -9.61 27.05 -7.50
CA ARG A 67 -8.22 26.57 -7.57
C ARG A 67 -7.43 26.92 -6.30
N SER A 68 -7.60 28.13 -5.77
CA SER A 68 -6.92 28.58 -4.56
C SER A 68 -7.35 27.78 -3.32
N LEU A 69 -8.64 27.45 -3.21
CA LEU A 69 -9.17 26.62 -2.12
C LEU A 69 -8.67 25.18 -2.22
N LEU A 70 -8.62 24.62 -3.44
CA LEU A 70 -8.05 23.29 -3.66
C LEU A 70 -6.57 23.26 -3.29
N LEU A 71 -5.80 24.25 -3.73
CA LEU A 71 -4.38 24.37 -3.37
C LEU A 71 -4.18 24.56 -1.86
N LYS A 72 -5.07 25.31 -1.20
CA LYS A 72 -5.04 25.47 0.25
C LYS A 72 -5.33 24.15 0.96
N ARG A 73 -6.35 23.39 0.54
CA ARG A 73 -6.63 22.05 1.08
C ARG A 73 -5.48 21.07 0.85
N VAL A 74 -4.88 21.09 -0.35
CA VAL A 74 -3.71 20.25 -0.66
C VAL A 74 -2.56 20.64 0.27
N ARG A 75 -2.29 21.95 0.44
CA ARG A 75 -1.23 22.44 1.32
C ARG A 75 -1.51 22.16 2.80
N GLU A 76 -2.75 22.22 3.25
CA GLU A 76 -3.16 21.83 4.60
C GLU A 76 -2.95 20.32 4.80
N ASN A 77 -3.36 19.49 3.84
CA ASN A 77 -3.10 18.05 3.88
C ASN A 77 -1.59 17.71 3.82
N SER A 78 -0.80 18.46 3.05
CA SER A 78 0.66 18.31 2.97
C SER A 78 1.40 18.91 4.18
N GLY A 79 0.85 19.97 4.78
CA GLY A 79 1.39 20.65 5.96
C GLY A 79 1.13 19.87 7.24
N LEU A 80 -0.07 19.30 7.39
CA LEU A 80 -0.38 18.32 8.43
C LEU A 80 0.58 17.12 8.37
N GLN A 81 0.98 16.67 7.17
CA GLN A 81 2.04 15.67 6.99
C GLN A 81 3.44 16.16 7.35
N SER A 82 3.72 17.46 7.20
CA SER A 82 5.06 18.03 7.48
C SER A 82 5.26 18.30 8.96
N GLU A 83 4.24 18.80 9.68
CA GLU A 83 4.27 19.00 11.13
C GLU A 83 4.21 17.67 11.91
N THR A 84 3.48 16.66 11.41
CA THR A 84 3.58 15.30 11.96
C THR A 84 4.95 14.69 11.72
N LYS A 85 5.55 14.84 10.52
CA LYS A 85 6.92 14.34 10.26
C LYS A 85 7.99 14.97 11.15
N LEU A 86 7.84 16.24 11.56
CA LEU A 86 8.84 16.94 12.38
C LEU A 86 8.69 16.66 13.89
N ASN A 87 7.49 16.32 14.37
CA ASN A 87 7.18 16.10 15.79
C ASN A 87 6.89 14.63 16.16
N LEU A 88 6.89 13.70 15.20
CA LEU A 88 6.87 12.28 15.51
C LEU A 88 8.26 11.89 16.03
N PRO A 89 8.40 11.31 17.24
CA PRO A 89 9.66 10.70 17.64
C PRO A 89 10.04 9.69 16.55
N LYS A 90 11.31 9.68 16.13
CA LYS A 90 11.85 8.81 15.06
C LYS A 90 11.37 7.34 15.18
N GLU A 91 11.07 6.87 16.39
CA GLU A 91 10.45 5.57 16.67
C GLU A 91 9.10 5.32 15.97
N LYS A 92 8.23 6.32 15.83
CA LYS A 92 6.91 6.15 15.18
C LYS A 92 6.99 6.04 13.65
N ASN A 93 8.01 6.60 13.01
CA ASN A 93 8.22 6.40 11.57
C ASN A 93 8.70 4.97 11.26
N ASP A 94 9.38 4.32 12.19
CA ASP A 94 9.72 2.90 12.05
C ASP A 94 8.49 2.00 12.24
N PHE A 95 7.60 2.35 13.18
CA PHE A 95 6.34 1.63 13.43
C PHE A 95 5.32 1.82 12.29
N VAL A 96 5.22 3.02 11.73
CA VAL A 96 4.33 3.33 10.61
C VAL A 96 4.94 2.82 9.29
N GLY A 97 6.26 2.88 9.13
CA GLY A 97 6.97 2.23 8.03
C GLY A 97 6.72 0.72 8.01
N SER A 98 6.85 0.04 9.16
CA SER A 98 6.61 -1.40 9.25
C SER A 98 5.16 -1.78 8.93
N HIS A 99 4.17 -0.99 9.34
CA HIS A 99 2.76 -1.24 8.98
C HIS A 99 2.41 -0.87 7.53
N ILE A 100 3.02 0.17 6.96
CA ILE A 100 2.77 0.58 5.57
C ILE A 100 3.41 -0.41 4.58
N TYR A 101 4.59 -0.96 4.89
CA TYR A 101 5.18 -2.05 4.08
C TYR A 101 4.36 -3.35 4.12
N ASN A 102 3.49 -3.53 5.13
CA ASN A 102 2.61 -4.69 5.29
C ASN A 102 1.26 -4.56 4.58
N LEU A 103 0.90 -3.38 4.03
CA LEU A 103 -0.26 -3.22 3.13
C LEU A 103 0.03 -3.78 1.73
N ARG A 104 0.61 -4.99 1.65
CA ARG A 104 1.11 -5.62 0.41
C ARG A 104 0.03 -6.03 -0.60
N MET A 105 -1.23 -5.80 -0.28
CA MET A 105 -2.27 -5.76 -1.29
C MET A 105 -2.19 -4.41 -1.98
N THR A 106 -1.20 -4.24 -2.88
CA THR A 106 -1.23 -3.09 -3.78
C THR A 106 -2.59 -3.11 -4.49
N PRO A 107 -3.30 -1.98 -4.61
CA PRO A 107 -4.58 -1.94 -5.33
C PRO A 107 -4.48 -2.55 -6.73
N HIS A 108 -3.30 -2.47 -7.34
CA HIS A 108 -2.96 -3.11 -8.59
C HIS A 108 -2.95 -4.65 -8.53
N PHE A 109 -2.39 -5.28 -7.48
CA PHE A 109 -2.46 -6.73 -7.31
C PHE A 109 -3.90 -7.21 -7.20
N LEU A 110 -4.72 -6.52 -6.38
CA LEU A 110 -6.15 -6.87 -6.22
C LEU A 110 -6.89 -6.77 -7.55
N PHE A 111 -6.72 -5.67 -8.30
CA PHE A 111 -7.32 -5.50 -9.62
C PHE A 111 -6.90 -6.61 -10.58
N ASN A 112 -5.60 -6.92 -10.66
CA ASN A 112 -5.10 -7.98 -11.54
C ASN A 112 -5.62 -9.36 -11.15
N SER A 113 -5.76 -9.64 -9.86
CA SER A 113 -6.34 -10.90 -9.38
C SER A 113 -7.81 -11.00 -9.73
N LEU A 114 -8.59 -9.92 -9.60
CA LEU A 114 -9.99 -9.90 -10.02
C LEU A 114 -10.14 -10.05 -11.56
N MET A 115 -9.26 -9.45 -12.35
CA MET A 115 -9.26 -9.65 -13.80
C MET A 115 -8.89 -11.08 -14.19
N THR A 116 -7.93 -11.69 -13.49
CA THR A 116 -7.57 -13.12 -13.69
C THR A 116 -8.77 -14.01 -13.37
N LEU A 117 -9.46 -13.75 -12.25
CA LEU A 117 -10.67 -14.46 -11.87
C LEU A 117 -11.76 -14.33 -12.93
N ARG A 118 -12.02 -13.11 -13.45
CA ARG A 118 -13.00 -12.88 -14.53
C ARG A 118 -12.70 -13.75 -15.76
N ILE A 119 -11.43 -13.79 -16.18
CA ILE A 119 -11.00 -14.60 -17.33
C ILE A 119 -11.22 -16.09 -17.02
N LEU A 120 -10.82 -16.57 -15.84
CA LEU A 120 -11.02 -17.96 -15.42
C LEU A 120 -12.51 -18.32 -15.37
N MET A 121 -13.38 -17.45 -14.87
CA MET A 121 -14.83 -17.71 -14.88
C MET A 121 -15.40 -17.90 -16.29
N GLU A 122 -14.79 -17.28 -17.31
CA GLU A 122 -15.19 -17.43 -18.72
C GLU A 122 -14.57 -18.67 -19.38
N SER A 123 -13.36 -19.08 -18.98
CA SER A 123 -12.61 -20.15 -19.66
C SER A 123 -12.61 -21.50 -18.92
N ASP A 124 -12.64 -21.49 -17.59
CA ASP A 124 -12.44 -22.64 -16.71
C ASP A 124 -13.02 -22.39 -15.30
N SER A 125 -14.29 -22.78 -15.12
CA SER A 125 -15.03 -22.50 -13.90
C SER A 125 -14.50 -23.23 -12.66
N GLU A 126 -13.90 -24.41 -12.81
CA GLU A 126 -13.36 -25.16 -11.67
C GLU A 126 -12.11 -24.46 -11.13
N ASN A 127 -11.16 -24.11 -12.00
CA ASN A 127 -9.98 -23.34 -11.61
C ASN A 127 -10.35 -21.94 -11.09
N ALA A 128 -11.45 -21.34 -11.57
CA ALA A 128 -11.93 -20.06 -11.05
C ALA A 128 -12.35 -20.14 -9.58
N ILE A 129 -12.97 -21.24 -9.15
CA ILE A 129 -13.38 -21.44 -7.75
C ILE A 129 -12.16 -21.57 -6.85
N GLU A 130 -11.18 -22.41 -7.23
CA GLU A 130 -9.93 -22.56 -6.47
C GLU A 130 -9.15 -21.23 -6.38
N TYR A 131 -9.15 -20.46 -7.47
CA TYR A 131 -8.54 -19.13 -7.49
C TYR A 131 -9.25 -18.15 -6.54
N LEU A 132 -10.58 -18.16 -6.52
CA LEU A 132 -11.38 -17.32 -5.64
C LEU A 132 -11.12 -17.66 -4.18
N ASP A 133 -11.07 -18.95 -3.82
CA ASP A 133 -10.78 -19.40 -2.47
C ASP A 133 -9.38 -18.97 -2.02
N SER A 134 -8.39 -19.11 -2.90
CA SER A 134 -7.02 -18.64 -2.65
C SER A 134 -6.96 -17.13 -2.44
N LEU A 135 -7.71 -16.35 -3.24
CA LEU A 135 -7.80 -14.89 -3.12
C LEU A 135 -8.48 -14.47 -1.82
N ALA A 136 -9.57 -15.15 -1.44
CA ALA A 136 -10.28 -14.90 -0.20
C ALA A 136 -9.43 -15.23 1.04
N ASN A 137 -8.69 -16.35 1.01
CA ASN A 137 -7.75 -16.71 2.07
C ASN A 137 -6.62 -15.68 2.20
N MET A 138 -6.05 -15.23 1.08
CA MET A 138 -5.03 -14.19 1.06
C MET A 138 -5.54 -12.87 1.67
N LEU A 139 -6.74 -12.44 1.28
CA LEU A 139 -7.40 -11.25 1.84
C LEU A 139 -7.65 -11.40 3.36
N ARG A 140 -8.21 -12.52 3.78
CA ARG A 140 -8.52 -12.78 5.20
C ARG A 140 -7.27 -12.74 6.07
N TYR A 141 -6.20 -13.39 5.61
CA TYR A 141 -4.90 -13.35 6.28
C TYR A 141 -4.38 -11.90 6.35
N SER A 142 -4.39 -11.18 5.22
CA SER A 142 -3.90 -9.79 5.18
C SER A 142 -4.61 -8.86 6.18
N PHE A 143 -5.93 -9.02 6.39
CA PHE A 143 -6.67 -8.21 7.35
C PHE A 143 -6.51 -8.69 8.80
N ARG A 144 -6.44 -9.99 9.05
CA ARG A 144 -6.32 -10.57 10.41
C ARG A 144 -4.97 -10.21 11.05
N PHE A 145 -3.90 -10.22 10.28
CA PHE A 145 -2.53 -10.18 10.82
C PHE A 145 -1.89 -8.79 10.77
N VAL A 146 -2.60 -7.77 10.28
CA VAL A 146 -2.27 -6.36 10.58
C VAL A 146 -2.39 -6.06 12.08
N ALA A 147 -3.24 -6.81 12.80
CA ALA A 147 -3.50 -6.59 14.23
C ALA A 147 -2.73 -7.54 15.17
N GLN A 148 -2.00 -8.53 14.66
CA GLN A 148 -1.30 -9.54 15.49
C GLN A 148 0.22 -9.41 15.36
N GLU A 149 0.91 -9.51 16.50
CA GLU A 149 2.38 -9.41 16.54
C GLU A 149 3.07 -10.68 16.02
N ARG A 150 2.50 -11.86 16.25
CA ARG A 150 3.06 -13.17 15.87
C ARG A 150 2.00 -14.15 15.38
N VAL A 151 2.41 -15.08 14.53
CA VAL A 151 1.57 -16.13 13.92
C VAL A 151 2.27 -17.48 14.00
N SER A 152 1.52 -18.57 13.94
CA SER A 152 2.15 -19.88 13.84
C SER A 152 2.85 -20.03 12.49
N LEU A 153 3.97 -20.76 12.46
CA LEU A 153 4.70 -21.07 11.23
C LEU A 153 3.81 -21.83 10.23
N ARG A 154 2.88 -22.66 10.72
CA ARG A 154 1.83 -23.27 9.90
C ARG A 154 0.97 -22.23 9.18
N GLU A 155 0.39 -21.27 9.91
CA GLU A 155 -0.46 -20.23 9.31
C GLU A 155 0.31 -19.38 8.28
N GLU A 156 1.57 -19.03 8.54
CA GLU A 156 2.42 -18.32 7.58
C GLU A 156 2.67 -19.14 6.30
N LEU A 157 2.92 -20.44 6.42
CA LEU A 157 3.14 -21.34 5.28
C LEU A 157 1.86 -21.51 4.45
N ASP A 158 0.72 -21.77 5.09
CA ASP A 158 -0.57 -21.91 4.41
C ASP A 158 -0.92 -20.65 3.60
N PHE A 159 -0.63 -19.48 4.16
CA PHE A 159 -0.77 -18.20 3.47
C PHE A 159 0.21 -18.05 2.30
N THR A 160 1.47 -18.44 2.50
CA THR A 160 2.50 -18.38 1.45
C THR A 160 2.16 -19.30 0.27
N LEU A 161 1.62 -20.49 0.54
CA LEU A 161 1.14 -21.42 -0.48
C LEU A 161 -0.08 -20.85 -1.23
N SER A 162 -1.04 -20.28 -0.52
CA SER A 162 -2.20 -19.61 -1.15
C SER A 162 -1.77 -18.48 -2.10
N TYR A 163 -0.77 -17.69 -1.69
CA TYR A 163 -0.16 -16.69 -2.58
C TYR A 163 0.51 -17.32 -3.80
N PHE A 164 1.26 -18.40 -3.61
CA PHE A 164 1.92 -19.11 -4.69
C PHE A 164 0.92 -19.59 -5.76
N ASP A 165 -0.21 -20.16 -5.34
CA ASP A 165 -1.27 -20.63 -6.23
C ASP A 165 -1.91 -19.49 -7.04
N LEU A 166 -2.09 -18.31 -6.44
CA LEU A 166 -2.57 -17.12 -7.15
C LEU A 166 -1.61 -16.64 -8.23
N ILE A 167 -0.30 -16.74 -7.99
CA ILE A 167 0.73 -16.34 -8.94
C ILE A 167 0.91 -17.38 -10.05
N LYS A 168 0.62 -18.66 -9.77
CA LYS A 168 0.75 -19.76 -10.75
C LYS A 168 0.02 -19.47 -12.06
N ASN A 169 -1.18 -18.88 -11.96
CA ASN A 169 -2.00 -18.49 -13.10
C ASN A 169 -1.51 -17.24 -13.86
N LYS A 170 -0.55 -16.49 -13.30
CA LYS A 170 0.02 -15.26 -13.90
C LYS A 170 1.40 -15.48 -14.52
N ALA A 171 2.14 -16.51 -14.10
CA ALA A 171 3.47 -16.77 -14.62
C ALA A 171 3.41 -17.36 -16.03
N LYS A 172 4.34 -16.93 -16.88
CA LYS A 172 4.45 -17.45 -18.27
C LYS A 172 5.09 -18.83 -18.35
N ASN A 173 5.96 -19.15 -17.38
CA ASN A 173 6.74 -20.38 -17.36
C ASN A 173 6.38 -21.21 -16.12
N PRO A 174 6.47 -22.56 -16.19
CA PRO A 174 6.25 -23.41 -15.04
C PRO A 174 7.24 -23.10 -13.91
N PHE A 175 6.72 -22.95 -12.70
CA PHE A 175 7.51 -22.86 -11.49
C PHE A 175 6.82 -23.66 -10.38
N ARG A 176 7.58 -24.10 -9.39
CA ARG A 176 7.07 -24.89 -8.26
C ARG A 176 7.71 -24.48 -6.95
N ILE A 177 7.00 -24.71 -5.86
CA ILE A 177 7.51 -24.59 -4.51
C ILE A 177 7.74 -25.99 -3.92
N ILE A 178 8.87 -26.19 -3.24
CA ILE A 178 9.21 -27.41 -2.51
C ILE A 178 9.29 -27.06 -1.03
N LEU A 179 8.49 -27.72 -0.21
CA LEU A 179 8.56 -27.61 1.25
C LEU A 179 9.30 -28.82 1.81
N LYS A 180 10.42 -28.58 2.49
CA LYS A 180 11.16 -29.58 3.26
C LYS A 180 11.05 -29.26 4.74
N ARG A 181 10.67 -30.25 5.54
CA ARG A 181 10.52 -30.10 6.99
C ARG A 181 11.14 -31.28 7.71
N GLU A 182 11.99 -31.00 8.69
CA GLU A 182 12.45 -32.03 9.63
C GLU A 182 11.28 -32.55 10.48
N VAL A 183 11.25 -33.87 10.71
CA VAL A 183 10.11 -34.56 11.36
C VAL A 183 9.85 -34.05 12.78
N ASP A 184 10.88 -33.60 13.48
CA ASP A 184 10.84 -33.16 14.87
C ASP A 184 10.49 -31.66 15.04
N VAL A 185 10.18 -30.95 13.95
CA VAL A 185 9.73 -29.55 13.98
C VAL A 185 8.21 -29.46 13.94
N GLU A 186 7.61 -29.12 15.08
CA GLU A 186 6.17 -28.85 15.19
C GLU A 186 5.83 -27.42 14.76
N ILE A 187 5.63 -27.22 13.45
CA ILE A 187 5.33 -25.90 12.84
C ILE A 187 4.07 -25.21 13.39
N GLY A 188 3.18 -25.93 14.07
CA GLY A 188 2.03 -25.34 14.76
C GLY A 188 2.39 -24.64 16.08
N GLU A 189 3.54 -24.99 16.67
CA GLU A 189 4.01 -24.48 17.97
C GLU A 189 5.19 -23.51 17.82
N VAL A 190 5.67 -23.30 16.61
CA VAL A 190 6.69 -22.30 16.28
C VAL A 190 5.97 -21.02 15.89
N TYR A 191 6.28 -19.92 16.58
CA TYR A 191 5.69 -18.61 16.29
C TYR A 191 6.72 -17.67 15.68
N ILE A 192 6.31 -16.97 14.63
CA ILE A 192 7.14 -16.03 13.87
C ILE A 192 6.36 -14.73 13.61
N PRO A 193 7.06 -13.62 13.28
CA PRO A 193 6.40 -12.45 12.72
C PRO A 193 5.57 -12.83 11.48
N PRO A 194 4.36 -12.26 11.30
CA PRO A 194 3.61 -12.48 10.07
C PRO A 194 4.34 -11.85 8.88
N PHE A 195 4.12 -12.44 7.70
CA PHE A 195 4.73 -12.08 6.42
C PHE A 195 6.24 -12.32 6.33
N LEU A 196 6.83 -13.08 7.26
CA LEU A 196 8.25 -13.38 7.26
C LEU A 196 8.67 -14.24 6.05
N ILE A 197 8.05 -15.41 5.88
CA ILE A 197 8.37 -16.34 4.78
C ILE A 197 7.79 -15.81 3.48
N GLN A 198 6.57 -15.28 3.54
CA GLN A 198 5.93 -14.67 2.38
C GLN A 198 6.83 -13.62 1.73
N THR A 199 7.50 -12.77 2.52
CA THR A 199 8.38 -11.73 1.96
C THR A 199 9.53 -12.31 1.14
N LEU A 200 10.14 -13.40 1.62
CA LEU A 200 11.26 -14.05 0.95
C LEU A 200 10.80 -14.78 -0.32
N VAL A 201 9.63 -15.43 -0.27
CA VAL A 201 9.02 -16.10 -1.42
C VAL A 201 8.57 -15.09 -2.47
N GLU A 202 7.95 -13.97 -2.06
CA GLU A 202 7.57 -12.87 -2.96
C GLU A 202 8.80 -12.29 -3.68
N ASN A 203 9.92 -12.13 -2.97
CA ASN A 203 11.17 -11.70 -3.59
C ASN A 203 11.63 -12.69 -4.67
N SER A 204 11.61 -13.99 -4.35
CA SER A 204 11.96 -15.07 -5.29
C SER A 204 11.04 -15.07 -6.52
N VAL A 205 9.72 -14.90 -6.33
CA VAL A 205 8.76 -14.77 -7.43
C VAL A 205 9.07 -13.56 -8.31
N LYS A 206 9.27 -12.39 -7.72
CA LYS A 206 9.48 -11.14 -8.45
C LYS A 206 10.80 -11.14 -9.24
N HIS A 207 11.86 -11.71 -8.68
CA HIS A 207 13.20 -11.63 -9.25
C HIS A 207 13.60 -12.88 -10.05
N ALA A 208 13.14 -14.07 -9.65
CA ALA A 208 13.41 -15.31 -10.38
C ALA A 208 12.25 -15.66 -11.33
N VAL A 209 11.02 -15.84 -10.83
CA VAL A 209 9.90 -16.37 -11.64
C VAL A 209 9.48 -15.40 -12.75
N MET A 210 9.28 -14.13 -12.41
CA MET A 210 8.75 -13.15 -13.38
C MET A 210 9.76 -12.71 -14.44
N LYS A 211 11.07 -12.92 -14.19
CA LYS A 211 12.15 -12.47 -15.08
C LYS A 211 12.82 -13.62 -15.84
N SER A 212 12.67 -14.86 -15.37
CA SER A 212 13.31 -16.02 -15.99
C SER A 212 12.50 -16.58 -17.15
N LYS A 213 13.22 -17.07 -18.16
CA LYS A 213 12.67 -17.92 -19.24
C LYS A 213 12.72 -19.41 -18.91
N GLN A 214 13.38 -19.77 -17.81
CA GLN A 214 13.58 -21.14 -17.37
C GLN A 214 12.58 -21.48 -16.27
N SER A 215 12.41 -22.78 -16.01
CA SER A 215 11.61 -23.23 -14.88
C SER A 215 12.31 -22.90 -13.56
N ILE A 216 11.57 -22.28 -12.65
CA ILE A 216 12.07 -21.87 -11.34
C ILE A 216 11.54 -22.80 -10.25
N VAL A 217 12.42 -23.18 -9.35
CA VAL A 217 12.11 -23.92 -8.13
C VAL A 217 12.41 -22.99 -6.96
N ILE A 218 11.40 -22.73 -6.14
CA ILE A 218 11.54 -22.08 -4.84
C ILE A 218 11.50 -23.18 -3.80
N GLU A 219 12.45 -23.18 -2.88
CA GLU A 219 12.57 -24.18 -1.83
C GLU A 219 12.50 -23.52 -0.46
N VAL A 220 11.65 -24.06 0.41
CA VAL A 220 11.54 -23.64 1.80
C VAL A 220 11.90 -24.84 2.68
N GLU A 221 13.04 -24.75 3.37
CA GLU A 221 13.50 -25.77 4.30
C GLU A 221 13.31 -25.31 5.74
N ILE A 222 12.71 -26.15 6.57
CA ILE A 222 12.48 -25.91 7.98
C ILE A 222 13.15 -27.02 8.77
N GLY A 223 14.05 -26.66 9.67
CA GLY A 223 14.80 -27.59 10.49
C GLY A 223 15.29 -26.97 11.78
N LYS A 224 16.26 -27.62 12.43
CA LYS A 224 16.89 -27.16 13.66
C LYS A 224 18.40 -27.07 13.51
N ILE A 225 18.99 -25.98 14.03
CA ILE A 225 20.46 -25.90 14.19
C ILE A 225 20.88 -26.56 15.50
N ARG A 226 20.02 -26.42 16.52
CA ARG A 226 20.17 -26.96 17.87
C ARG A 226 18.76 -27.31 18.38
N PRO A 227 18.62 -28.11 19.46
CA PRO A 227 17.31 -28.55 19.95
C PRO A 227 16.28 -27.42 20.12
N ASP A 228 16.75 -26.24 20.54
CA ASP A 228 15.91 -25.07 20.83
C ASP A 228 16.04 -23.95 19.79
N HIS A 229 16.76 -24.16 18.68
CA HIS A 229 16.93 -23.16 17.60
C HIS A 229 16.36 -23.65 16.29
N ILE A 230 15.36 -22.93 15.79
CA ILE A 230 14.74 -23.18 14.49
C ILE A 230 15.58 -22.52 13.39
N ARG A 231 15.70 -23.23 12.27
CA ARG A 231 16.27 -22.74 11.01
C ARG A 231 15.21 -22.77 9.93
N ILE A 232 15.07 -21.67 9.21
CA ILE A 232 14.22 -21.57 8.02
C ILE A 232 15.08 -21.07 6.87
N VAL A 233 15.12 -21.80 5.75
CA VAL A 233 15.82 -21.39 4.54
C VAL A 233 14.82 -21.21 3.42
N VAL A 234 14.87 -20.08 2.74
CA VAL A 234 14.14 -19.84 1.49
C VAL A 234 15.17 -19.61 0.40
N GLN A 235 15.16 -20.44 -0.64
CA GLN A 235 16.10 -20.32 -1.76
C GLN A 235 15.44 -20.56 -3.11
N ASP A 236 16.02 -19.99 -4.17
CA ASP A 236 15.61 -20.24 -5.54
C ASP A 236 16.79 -20.50 -6.47
N ASN A 237 16.52 -21.19 -7.58
CA ASN A 237 17.48 -21.48 -8.65
C ASN A 237 17.44 -20.43 -9.77
N GLY A 238 17.03 -19.20 -9.47
CA GLY A 238 16.89 -18.11 -10.42
C GLY A 238 18.22 -17.54 -10.91
N PRO A 239 18.17 -16.50 -11.75
CA PRO A 239 19.36 -15.82 -12.25
C PRO A 239 20.17 -15.11 -11.16
N GLY A 240 19.60 -14.92 -9.96
CA GLY A 240 20.21 -14.15 -8.88
C GLY A 240 20.38 -12.67 -9.22
N VAL A 241 20.68 -11.85 -8.21
CA VAL A 241 21.00 -10.43 -8.37
C VAL A 241 22.22 -10.14 -7.51
N ALA A 242 23.19 -9.41 -8.05
CA ALA A 242 24.31 -8.93 -7.25
C ALA A 242 23.78 -8.05 -6.11
N ILE A 243 24.06 -8.45 -4.87
CA ILE A 243 23.76 -7.64 -3.70
C ILE A 243 24.84 -6.56 -3.62
N VAL A 244 24.49 -5.33 -3.96
CA VAL A 244 25.41 -4.18 -3.96
C VAL A 244 25.37 -3.42 -2.64
N GLU A 245 24.35 -3.63 -1.82
CA GLU A 245 24.11 -2.89 -0.58
C GLU A 245 24.18 -3.83 0.64
N ASP A 246 24.89 -3.40 1.68
CA ASP A 246 24.58 -3.84 3.04
C ASP A 246 23.12 -3.46 3.27
N PHE A 247 22.26 -4.40 3.65
CA PHE A 247 20.80 -4.22 3.80
C PHE A 247 20.46 -3.24 4.95
N THR A 248 20.92 -1.99 4.87
CA THR A 248 20.78 -0.92 5.86
C THR A 248 19.45 -0.22 5.76
N GLU A 249 18.76 -0.34 4.62
CA GLU A 249 17.41 0.16 4.39
C GLU A 249 16.60 -0.84 3.54
N GLY A 250 15.29 -0.59 3.40
CA GLY A 250 14.41 -1.39 2.53
C GLY A 250 13.85 -2.66 3.19
N THR A 251 13.22 -3.52 2.37
CA THR A 251 12.37 -4.62 2.85
C THR A 251 13.09 -5.59 3.80
N PHE A 252 14.32 -5.98 3.49
CA PHE A 252 15.06 -6.93 4.33
C PHE A 252 15.60 -6.33 5.63
N PHE A 253 15.91 -5.03 5.64
CA PHE A 253 16.24 -4.31 6.87
C PHE A 253 15.07 -4.38 7.86
N TYR A 254 13.86 -4.04 7.41
CA TYR A 254 12.67 -4.08 8.25
C TYR A 254 12.29 -5.51 8.65
N LEU A 255 12.48 -6.48 7.76
CA LEU A 255 12.26 -7.90 8.06
C LEU A 255 13.18 -8.36 9.21
N ARG A 256 14.47 -8.03 9.14
CA ARG A 256 15.46 -8.31 10.19
C ARG A 256 15.08 -7.62 11.50
N LYS A 257 14.74 -6.33 11.46
CA LYS A 257 14.35 -5.56 12.65
C LYS A 257 13.15 -6.21 13.34
N ARG A 258 12.10 -6.51 12.58
CA ARG A 258 10.87 -7.13 13.09
C ARG A 258 11.13 -8.54 13.64
N LEU A 259 11.99 -9.32 12.97
CA LEU A 259 12.40 -10.63 13.46
C LEU A 259 13.08 -10.52 14.84
N ASN A 260 14.01 -9.58 15.00
CA ASN A 260 14.72 -9.36 16.26
C ASN A 260 13.83 -8.78 17.38
N GLU A 261 12.73 -8.11 17.03
CA GLU A 261 11.75 -7.60 18.01
C GLU A 261 10.87 -8.73 18.60
N ILE A 262 10.58 -9.77 17.82
CA ILE A 262 9.61 -10.82 18.18
C ILE A 262 10.30 -12.12 18.60
N CYS A 263 11.43 -12.46 17.98
CA CYS A 263 12.15 -13.71 18.19
C CYS A 263 13.46 -13.46 18.94
N LEU A 264 13.76 -14.31 19.93
CA LEU A 264 14.99 -14.26 20.69
C LEU A 264 16.16 -14.89 19.89
N ASP A 265 17.36 -14.34 20.06
CA ASP A 265 18.59 -14.81 19.38
C ASP A 265 18.40 -15.02 17.88
N ALA A 266 17.75 -14.05 17.23
CA ALA A 266 17.40 -14.16 15.84
C ALA A 266 18.49 -13.60 14.90
N ASP A 267 18.68 -14.27 13.77
CA ASP A 267 19.55 -13.82 12.69
C ASP A 267 18.86 -14.07 11.34
N LEU A 268 19.18 -13.20 10.38
CA LEU A 268 18.74 -13.30 8.99
C LEU A 268 19.99 -13.14 8.11
N ARG A 269 20.30 -14.13 7.27
CA ARG A 269 21.42 -14.07 6.33
C ARG A 269 20.87 -14.13 4.92
N ILE A 270 21.31 -13.21 4.07
CA ILE A 270 20.86 -13.14 2.69
C ILE A 270 22.08 -13.23 1.79
N GLN A 271 21.99 -14.11 0.81
CA GLN A 271 23.00 -14.38 -0.20
C GLN A 271 22.31 -14.38 -1.56
N SER A 272 22.85 -13.65 -2.53
CA SER A 272 22.40 -13.71 -3.91
C SER A 272 23.56 -13.31 -4.80
N GLU A 273 23.84 -14.16 -5.76
CA GLU A 273 24.92 -13.99 -6.71
C GLU A 273 24.37 -14.25 -8.12
N VAL A 274 24.89 -13.52 -9.10
CA VAL A 274 24.48 -13.69 -10.48
C VAL A 274 24.83 -15.11 -10.94
N GLY A 275 23.82 -15.87 -11.33
CA GLY A 275 23.92 -17.27 -11.76
C GLY A 275 23.65 -18.31 -10.67
N ASN A 276 23.68 -17.93 -9.38
CA ASN A 276 23.50 -18.85 -8.25
C ASN A 276 22.18 -18.64 -7.48
N GLY A 277 21.27 -17.82 -8.01
CA GLY A 277 19.96 -17.58 -7.42
C GLY A 277 19.98 -16.70 -6.17
N PHE A 278 18.96 -16.86 -5.34
CA PHE A 278 18.79 -16.16 -4.07
C PHE A 278 18.60 -17.16 -2.94
N LYS A 279 19.18 -16.86 -1.78
CA LYS A 279 19.07 -17.65 -0.56
C LYS A 279 18.96 -16.73 0.65
N ALA A 280 17.92 -16.94 1.45
CA ALA A 280 17.73 -16.31 2.73
C ALA A 280 17.64 -17.39 3.81
N GLU A 281 18.44 -17.25 4.86
CA GLU A 281 18.49 -18.15 6.00
C GLU A 281 18.12 -17.39 7.27
N ILE A 282 17.12 -17.88 7.98
CA ILE A 282 16.62 -17.35 9.23
C ILE A 282 16.94 -18.36 10.32
N SER A 283 17.46 -17.89 11.45
CA SER A 283 17.61 -18.70 12.65
C SER A 283 17.10 -17.95 13.87
N PHE A 284 16.45 -18.63 14.81
CA PHE A 284 16.00 -18.02 16.06
C PHE A 284 15.71 -19.06 17.15
N TYR A 285 15.67 -18.60 18.40
CA TYR A 285 15.29 -19.40 19.57
C TYR A 285 13.80 -19.68 19.64
N ASN A 286 13.45 -20.95 19.84
CA ASN A 286 12.07 -21.41 20.02
C ASN A 286 11.78 -21.72 21.50
N ALA A 287 11.13 -20.79 22.18
CA ALA A 287 10.78 -20.91 23.61
C ALA A 287 9.79 -22.05 23.93
N SER A 288 9.05 -22.56 22.94
CA SER A 288 8.11 -23.69 23.11
C SER A 288 8.80 -24.98 23.58
N SER A 289 10.12 -25.07 23.38
CA SER A 289 10.98 -26.21 23.76
C SER A 289 11.21 -26.29 25.28
N GLU A 290 11.23 -25.16 26.00
CA GLU A 290 11.43 -25.12 27.46
C GLU A 290 10.20 -25.54 28.26
N VAL A 291 9.00 -25.18 27.79
CA VAL A 291 7.73 -25.52 28.46
C VAL A 291 7.53 -27.03 28.49
N LYS A 292 7.79 -27.72 27.37
CA LYS A 292 7.74 -29.20 27.28
C LYS A 292 8.80 -29.92 28.11
N LYS A 293 9.96 -29.28 28.36
CA LYS A 293 11.00 -29.84 29.25
C LYS A 293 10.58 -29.79 30.72
N LYS A 294 9.88 -28.75 31.16
CA LYS A 294 9.35 -28.66 32.53
C LYS A 294 8.19 -29.62 32.78
N GLU A 295 7.32 -29.86 31.79
CA GLU A 295 6.18 -30.78 31.94
C GLU A 295 6.57 -32.27 31.89
N ARG A 296 7.73 -32.64 31.33
CA ARG A 296 8.24 -34.02 31.35
C ARG A 296 9.02 -34.40 32.61
N ILE A 297 9.23 -33.46 33.53
CA ILE A 297 9.96 -33.67 34.79
C ILE A 297 8.99 -33.89 35.97
N TYR A 298 7.67 -33.85 35.74
CA TYR A 298 6.63 -34.17 36.72
C TYR A 298 5.84 -35.42 36.35
#